data_AF-A0A7W0QYN7-F1
#
_entry.id   AF-A0A7W0QYN7-F1
#
_cell.length_a   1.000
_cell.length_b   1.000
_cell.length_c   1.000
_cell.angle_alpha   90.00
_cell.angle_beta   90.00
_cell.angle_gamma   90.00
#
_symmetry.space_group_name_H-M   'P 1'
#
loop_
_entity.id
_entity.type
_entity.pdbx_description
1 polymer ?
#
loop_
_entity_poly.entity_id
_entity_poly.type
_entity_poly.pdbx_seq_one_letter_code
_entity_poly.pdbx_strand_id
1 'polypeptide(L)'
;MGSGFGVDDVVDGPPPWTVMVRRGLCRRCPRCGGGHLFHTRYRLKDRCPQCGYRFEREPGFFLGSWFINFMVVEAVHFFLVMVFILWKSGHPEAGLLLPIGVGVVTGVALPIVMYPWAQTVWAAIDLAMTPLELSEIVEAVDATDADLAHVDGAVEPNGPRRRPPEPDSPT
;
A
#
# COMPACT_ATOMS: atom_id res chain seq x y z
N MET A 1 -5.40 1.94 -19.27
CA MET A 1 -6.67 1.44 -18.72
C MET A 1 -6.53 1.48 -17.20
N GLY A 2 -6.62 2.63 -16.55
CA GLY A 2 -7.75 3.55 -16.58
C GLY A 2 -8.70 3.13 -15.46
N SER A 3 -8.29 3.32 -14.20
CA SER A 3 -9.15 3.11 -13.04
C SER A 3 -8.93 4.27 -12.06
N GLY A 4 -9.20 5.49 -12.54
CA GLY A 4 -9.58 6.58 -11.64
C GLY A 4 -10.87 6.18 -10.91
N PHE A 5 -11.19 6.89 -9.83
CA PHE A 5 -12.51 6.75 -9.22
C PHE A 5 -13.60 7.10 -10.26
N GLY A 6 -14.55 6.18 -10.48
CA GLY A 6 -15.67 6.34 -11.39
C GLY A 6 -17.01 6.34 -10.65
N VAL A 7 -18.10 6.53 -11.40
CA VAL A 7 -19.48 6.45 -10.85
C VAL A 7 -19.73 5.06 -10.24
N ASP A 8 -19.19 4.02 -10.88
CA ASP A 8 -19.28 2.63 -10.42
C ASP A 8 -18.70 2.43 -9.01
N ASP A 9 -17.72 3.24 -8.60
CA ASP A 9 -17.12 3.14 -7.25
C ASP A 9 -18.02 3.69 -6.15
N VAL A 10 -18.97 4.56 -6.49
CA VAL A 10 -20.00 5.07 -5.59
C VAL A 10 -21.18 4.09 -5.53
N VAL A 11 -21.45 3.38 -6.64
CA VAL A 11 -22.62 2.51 -6.83
C VAL A 11 -22.38 1.06 -6.39
N ASP A 12 -21.25 0.46 -6.79
CA ASP A 12 -20.95 -0.97 -6.61
C ASP A 12 -20.30 -1.29 -5.26
N GLY A 13 -19.88 -0.26 -4.51
CA GLY A 13 -19.17 -0.42 -3.26
C GLY A 13 -17.76 -1.00 -3.44
N PRO A 14 -16.98 -1.07 -2.35
CA PRO A 14 -15.59 -1.45 -2.46
C PRO A 14 -15.43 -2.97 -2.68
N PRO A 15 -14.28 -3.45 -3.22
CA PRO A 15 -14.08 -4.88 -3.45
C PRO A 15 -14.21 -5.68 -2.15
N PRO A 16 -14.54 -6.98 -2.20
CA PRO A 16 -14.69 -7.79 -1.00
C PRO A 16 -13.41 -7.74 -0.15
N TRP A 17 -13.58 -7.68 1.17
CA TRP A 17 -12.48 -7.47 2.13
C TRP A 17 -11.31 -8.45 1.94
N THR A 18 -11.59 -9.69 1.52
CA THR A 18 -10.57 -10.71 1.22
C THR A 18 -9.62 -10.28 0.10
N VAL A 19 -10.14 -9.62 -0.94
CA VAL A 19 -9.35 -9.10 -2.06
C VAL A 19 -8.51 -7.92 -1.60
N MET A 20 -9.06 -7.05 -0.76
CA MET A 20 -8.32 -5.91 -0.18
C MET A 20 -7.14 -6.40 0.66
N VAL A 21 -7.38 -7.32 1.60
CA VAL A 21 -6.34 -7.87 2.48
C VAL A 21 -5.27 -8.59 1.64
N ARG A 22 -5.68 -9.39 0.64
CA ARG A 22 -4.73 -10.03 -0.28
C ARG A 22 -3.85 -9.01 -1.00
N ARG A 23 -4.44 -7.92 -1.51
CA ARG A 23 -3.70 -6.84 -2.16
C ARG A 23 -2.75 -6.14 -1.19
N GLY A 24 -3.20 -5.90 0.05
CA GLY A 24 -2.39 -5.35 1.13
C GLY A 24 -1.16 -6.22 1.44
N LEU A 25 -1.33 -7.55 1.52
CA LEU A 25 -0.23 -8.51 1.69
C LEU A 25 0.76 -8.49 0.50
N CYS A 26 0.28 -8.21 -0.70
CA CYS A 26 1.12 -8.04 -1.90
C CYS A 26 1.73 -6.64 -2.05
N ARG A 27 1.62 -5.75 -1.05
CA ARG A 27 2.07 -4.34 -1.10
C ARG A 27 1.45 -3.55 -2.26
N ARG A 28 0.20 -3.87 -2.59
CA ARG A 28 -0.58 -3.20 -3.63
C ARG A 28 -1.71 -2.40 -3.00
N CYS A 29 -2.25 -1.44 -3.75
CA CYS A 29 -3.38 -0.65 -3.30
C CYS A 29 -4.56 -1.58 -2.97
N PRO A 30 -5.16 -1.52 -1.77
CA PRO A 30 -6.30 -2.38 -1.43
C PRO A 30 -7.49 -2.14 -2.37
N ARG A 31 -7.66 -0.89 -2.81
CA ARG A 31 -8.74 -0.45 -3.67
C ARG A 31 -8.57 -0.81 -5.15
N CYS A 32 -7.53 -0.30 -5.82
CA CYS A 32 -7.36 -0.50 -7.27
C CYS A 32 -6.38 -1.64 -7.62
N GLY A 33 -5.59 -2.13 -6.66
CA GLY A 33 -4.53 -3.11 -6.93
C GLY A 33 -3.26 -2.53 -7.58
N GLY A 34 -3.17 -1.21 -7.74
CA GLY A 34 -2.00 -0.51 -8.27
C GLY A 34 -0.75 -0.68 -7.40
N GLY A 35 0.42 -0.66 -8.04
CA GLY A 35 1.74 -0.75 -7.40
C GLY A 35 2.38 0.62 -7.12
N HIS A 36 3.68 0.61 -6.81
CA HIS A 36 4.50 1.82 -6.60
C HIS A 36 3.98 2.78 -5.52
N LEU A 37 3.44 2.21 -4.43
CA LEU A 37 2.88 2.95 -3.30
C LEU A 37 3.91 3.61 -2.39
N PHE A 38 5.18 3.32 -2.61
CA PHE A 38 6.26 3.69 -1.71
C PHE A 38 7.24 4.61 -2.44
N HIS A 39 7.60 5.75 -1.84
CA HIS A 39 8.71 6.60 -2.31
C HIS A 39 10.05 5.88 -2.12
N THR A 40 10.20 5.24 -0.96
CA THR A 40 11.31 4.36 -0.58
C THR A 40 10.70 3.12 0.06
N ARG A 41 11.43 2.00 0.12
CA ARG A 41 10.97 0.72 0.72
C ARG A 41 10.18 0.84 2.04
N TYR A 42 10.39 1.89 2.84
CA TYR A 42 9.72 2.18 4.13
C TYR A 42 8.82 3.43 4.16
N ARG A 43 8.85 4.26 3.12
CA ARG A 43 8.09 5.52 3.09
C ARG A 43 6.92 5.38 2.14
N LEU A 44 5.75 5.10 2.70
CA LEU A 44 4.48 5.09 1.97
C LEU A 44 4.20 6.49 1.43
N LYS A 45 3.64 6.57 0.22
CA LYS A 45 3.10 7.80 -0.36
C LYS A 45 1.81 8.18 0.35
N ASP A 46 1.51 9.46 0.41
CA ASP A 46 0.25 9.93 1.03
C ASP A 46 -0.96 9.47 0.23
N ARG A 47 -0.83 9.42 -1.10
CA ARG A 47 -1.87 8.99 -2.05
C ARG A 47 -1.36 7.90 -3.01
N CYS A 48 -2.28 7.06 -3.47
CA CYS A 48 -2.01 6.06 -4.51
C CYS A 48 -1.81 6.75 -5.87
N PRO A 49 -0.71 6.49 -6.60
CA PRO A 49 -0.44 7.15 -7.88
C PRO A 49 -1.33 6.69 -9.04
N GLN A 50 -2.15 5.65 -8.83
CA GLN A 50 -3.05 5.12 -9.88
C GLN A 50 -4.49 5.58 -9.71
N CYS A 51 -4.96 5.71 -8.47
CA CYS A 51 -6.37 6.02 -8.20
C CYS A 51 -6.57 7.17 -7.22
N GLY A 52 -5.52 7.85 -6.75
CA GLY A 52 -5.65 9.01 -5.86
C GLY A 52 -6.03 8.70 -4.41
N TYR A 53 -6.31 7.42 -4.07
CA TYR A 53 -6.70 7.00 -2.71
C TYR A 53 -5.68 7.46 -1.67
N ARG A 54 -6.13 8.20 -0.67
CA ARG A 54 -5.33 8.68 0.45
C ARG A 54 -5.22 7.59 1.52
N PHE A 55 -4.00 7.18 1.86
CA PHE A 55 -3.77 6.13 2.85
C PHE A 55 -4.03 6.63 4.27
N GLU A 56 -3.46 7.79 4.63
CA GLU A 56 -3.68 8.42 5.92
C GLU A 56 -4.88 9.38 5.85
N ARG A 57 -6.06 8.83 6.15
CA ARG A 57 -7.35 9.56 6.19
C ARG A 57 -7.53 10.32 7.49
N GLU A 58 -7.20 9.66 8.61
CA GLU A 58 -7.36 10.20 9.96
C GLU A 58 -6.03 10.20 10.75
N PRO A 59 -5.85 11.15 11.68
CA PRO A 59 -4.73 11.15 12.62
C PRO A 59 -4.84 9.95 13.56
N GLY A 60 -4.20 8.84 13.18
CA GLY A 60 -4.33 7.56 13.86
C GLY A 60 -3.92 6.36 13.00
N PHE A 61 -3.85 6.55 11.68
CA PHE A 61 -3.40 5.51 10.74
C PHE A 61 -2.06 4.87 11.12
N PHE A 62 -1.11 5.69 11.60
CA PHE A 62 0.19 5.21 12.07
C PHE A 62 0.06 4.21 13.22
N LEU A 63 -0.85 4.45 14.17
CA LEU A 63 -1.06 3.59 15.33
C LEU A 63 -1.59 2.21 14.91
N GLY A 64 -2.51 2.17 13.96
CA GLY A 64 -3.04 0.91 13.43
C GLY A 64 -1.98 0.11 12.66
N SER A 65 -1.17 0.78 11.85
CA SER A 65 -0.03 0.15 11.15
C SER A 65 0.99 -0.42 12.14
N TRP A 66 1.30 0.33 13.20
CA TRP A 66 2.17 -0.13 14.28
C TRP A 66 1.57 -1.33 15.03
N PHE A 67 0.27 -1.31 15.32
CA PHE A 67 -0.42 -2.40 16.01
C PHE A 67 -0.37 -3.70 15.20
N ILE A 68 -0.64 -3.66 13.89
CA ILE A 68 -0.50 -4.84 13.01
C ILE A 68 0.94 -5.37 13.03
N ASN A 69 1.93 -4.48 12.98
CA ASN A 69 3.33 -4.86 13.03
C ASN A 69 3.68 -5.55 14.36
N PHE A 70 3.23 -4.98 15.48
CA PHE A 70 3.41 -5.53 16.82
C PHE A 70 2.78 -6.92 16.96
N MET A 71 1.54 -7.11 16.50
CA MET A 71 0.84 -8.40 16.56
C MET A 71 1.58 -9.50 15.79
N VAL A 72 2.18 -9.17 14.64
CA VAL A 72 3.01 -10.12 13.87
C VAL A 72 4.26 -10.49 14.65
N VAL A 73 4.94 -9.51 15.26
CA VAL A 73 6.15 -9.75 16.04
C VAL A 73 5.85 -10.62 17.27
N GLU A 74 4.80 -10.30 18.02
CA GLU A 74 4.37 -11.07 19.18
C GLU A 74 3.96 -12.50 18.81
N ALA A 75 3.23 -12.68 17.70
CA ALA A 75 2.89 -14.02 17.22
C ALA A 75 4.15 -14.85 16.94
N VAL A 76 5.16 -14.28 16.27
CA VAL A 76 6.44 -14.96 16.03
C VAL A 76 7.14 -15.30 17.35
N HIS A 77 7.23 -14.36 18.30
CA HIS A 77 7.88 -14.62 19.59
C HIS A 77 7.16 -15.68 20.40
N PHE A 78 5.83 -15.67 20.40
CA PHE A 78 5.03 -16.71 21.03
C PHE A 78 5.39 -18.09 20.48
N PHE A 79 5.44 -18.26 19.15
CA PHE A 79 5.84 -19.52 18.54
C PHE A 79 7.29 -19.90 18.86
N LEU A 80 8.23 -18.95 18.82
CA LEU A 80 9.64 -19.19 19.17
C LEU A 80 9.78 -19.69 20.62
N VAL A 81 9.06 -19.08 21.56
CA VAL A 81 9.05 -19.50 22.97
C VAL A 81 8.43 -20.88 23.12
N MET A 82 7.30 -21.17 22.46
CA MET A 82 6.67 -22.49 22.51
C MET A 82 7.59 -23.59 21.97
N VAL A 83 8.23 -23.35 20.82
CA VAL A 83 9.21 -24.28 20.24
C VAL A 83 10.38 -24.50 21.18
N PHE A 84 10.90 -23.42 21.80
CA PHE A 84 11.98 -23.51 22.76
C PHE A 84 11.61 -24.31 24.01
N ILE A 85 10.41 -24.12 24.56
CA ILE A 85 9.93 -24.87 25.74
C ILE A 85 9.82 -26.37 25.42
N LEU A 86 9.25 -26.72 24.27
CA LEU A 86 9.15 -28.12 23.83
C LEU A 86 10.54 -28.73 23.63
N TRP A 87 11.46 -28.02 23.01
CA TRP A 87 12.83 -28.49 22.83
C TRP A 87 13.57 -28.66 24.16
N LYS A 88 13.45 -27.70 25.07
CA LYS A 88 14.07 -27.74 26.40
C LYS A 88 13.53 -28.88 27.27
N SER A 89 12.30 -29.34 27.04
CA SER A 89 11.77 -30.52 27.74
C SER A 89 12.56 -31.80 27.44
N GLY A 90 13.17 -31.92 26.24
CA GLY A 90 14.05 -33.03 25.86
C GLY A 90 15.53 -32.78 26.17
N HIS A 91 15.92 -31.54 26.44
CA HIS A 91 17.32 -31.12 26.68
C HIS A 91 17.41 -30.17 27.89
N PRO A 92 17.30 -30.67 29.14
CA PRO A 92 17.26 -29.84 30.34
C PRO A 92 18.48 -28.94 30.52
N GLU A 93 19.65 -29.40 30.06
CA GLU A 93 20.94 -28.70 30.07
C GLU A 93 21.03 -27.54 29.06
N ALA A 94 20.03 -27.37 28.20
CA ALA A 94 20.02 -26.30 27.21
C ALA A 94 20.07 -24.90 27.84
N GLY A 95 21.10 -24.13 27.45
CA GLY A 95 21.29 -22.73 27.85
C GLY A 95 20.30 -21.77 27.20
N LEU A 96 20.11 -20.61 27.83
CA LEU A 96 19.18 -19.56 27.36
C LEU A 96 19.82 -18.55 26.41
N LEU A 97 21.14 -18.59 26.21
CA LEU A 97 21.84 -17.57 25.43
C LEU A 97 21.37 -17.54 23.97
N LEU A 98 21.25 -18.70 23.33
CA LEU A 98 20.80 -18.81 21.94
C LEU A 98 19.36 -18.29 21.74
N PRO A 99 18.32 -18.76 22.46
CA PRO A 99 16.95 -18.28 22.25
C PRO A 99 16.79 -16.79 22.60
N ILE A 100 17.52 -16.28 23.61
CA ILE A 100 17.54 -14.84 23.91
C ILE A 100 18.16 -14.06 22.73
N GLY A 101 19.30 -14.52 22.23
CA GLY A 101 19.96 -13.89 21.08
C GLY A 101 19.06 -13.86 19.83
N VAL A 102 18.40 -14.99 19.53
CA VAL A 102 17.43 -15.07 18.43
C VAL A 102 16.27 -14.11 18.67
N GLY A 103 15.68 -14.11 19.87
CA GLY A 103 14.58 -13.23 20.24
C GLY A 103 14.92 -11.74 20.09
N VAL A 104 16.10 -11.32 20.55
CA VAL A 104 16.56 -9.93 20.39
C VAL A 104 16.72 -9.58 18.90
N VAL A 105 17.36 -10.45 18.12
CA VAL A 105 17.55 -10.23 16.69
C VAL A 105 16.21 -10.14 15.97
N THR A 106 15.28 -11.06 16.24
CA THR A 106 13.95 -11.04 15.62
C THR A 106 13.11 -9.86 16.07
N GLY A 107 13.18 -9.49 17.36
CA GLY A 107 12.48 -8.33 17.93
C GLY A 107 12.88 -6.99 17.34
N VAL A 108 14.10 -6.88 16.78
CA VAL A 108 14.56 -5.68 16.08
C VAL A 108 14.39 -5.80 14.57
N ALA A 109 14.83 -6.91 13.97
CA ALA A 109 14.85 -7.05 12.51
C ALA A 109 13.45 -7.22 11.92
N LEU A 110 12.59 -8.01 12.56
CA LEU A 110 11.25 -8.32 12.05
C LEU A 110 10.34 -7.09 11.93
N PRO A 111 10.18 -6.22 12.96
CA PRO A 111 9.33 -5.04 12.81
C PRO A 111 9.82 -4.12 11.70
N ILE A 112 11.15 -3.91 11.60
CA ILE A 112 11.77 -3.09 10.55
C ILE A 112 11.44 -3.66 9.17
N VAL A 113 11.57 -4.96 8.96
CA VAL A 113 11.27 -5.59 7.66
C VAL A 113 9.77 -5.55 7.38
N MET A 114 8.93 -5.86 8.35
CA MET A 114 7.48 -6.04 8.17
C MET A 114 6.68 -4.74 8.13
N TYR A 115 7.26 -3.61 8.53
CA TYR A 115 6.56 -2.32 8.61
C TYR A 115 5.84 -1.91 7.31
N PRO A 116 6.44 -2.02 6.11
CA PRO A 116 5.76 -1.69 4.85
C PRO A 116 4.53 -2.55 4.58
N TRP A 117 4.57 -3.84 4.95
CA TRP A 117 3.42 -4.73 4.84
C TRP A 117 2.35 -4.38 5.85
N ALA A 118 2.74 -4.01 7.07
CA ALA A 118 1.81 -3.59 8.10
C ALA A 118 1.02 -2.33 7.67
N GLN A 119 1.67 -1.37 6.99
CA GLN A 119 1.00 -0.19 6.44
C GLN A 119 -0.05 -0.56 5.36
N THR A 120 0.30 -1.44 4.42
CA THR A 120 -0.64 -1.81 3.33
C THR A 120 -1.75 -2.75 3.79
N VAL A 121 -1.48 -3.60 4.79
CA VAL A 121 -2.50 -4.44 5.44
C VAL A 121 -3.43 -3.58 6.29
N TRP A 122 -2.91 -2.65 7.08
CA TRP A 122 -3.75 -1.72 7.85
C TRP A 122 -4.62 -0.87 6.93
N ALA A 123 -4.07 -0.31 5.83
CA ALA A 123 -4.89 0.40 4.84
C ALA A 123 -6.02 -0.45 4.24
N ALA A 124 -5.80 -1.77 4.08
CA ALA A 124 -6.84 -2.67 3.62
C ALA A 124 -7.94 -2.90 4.67
N ILE A 125 -7.54 -3.05 5.94
CA ILE A 125 -8.46 -3.24 7.07
C ILE A 125 -9.25 -1.95 7.32
N ASP A 126 -8.58 -0.80 7.34
CA ASP A 126 -9.18 0.52 7.49
C ASP A 126 -10.23 0.78 6.41
N LEU A 127 -9.89 0.55 5.14
CA LEU A 127 -10.85 0.70 4.02
C LEU A 127 -12.04 -0.28 4.11
N ALA A 128 -11.82 -1.48 4.66
CA ALA A 128 -12.88 -2.47 4.84
C ALA A 128 -13.83 -2.12 6.01
N MET A 129 -13.30 -1.58 7.10
CA MET A 129 -14.08 -1.16 8.28
C MET A 129 -14.81 0.16 8.03
N THR A 130 -14.13 1.09 7.38
CA THR A 130 -14.60 2.43 7.09
C THR A 130 -14.53 2.61 5.58
N PRO A 131 -15.60 2.29 4.83
CA PRO A 131 -15.68 2.60 3.41
C PRO A 131 -15.42 4.09 3.14
N LEU A 132 -15.04 4.42 1.92
CA LEU A 132 -14.78 5.80 1.52
C LEU A 132 -16.08 6.61 1.52
N GLU A 133 -16.04 7.78 2.11
CA GLU A 133 -17.10 8.77 1.97
C GLU A 133 -17.01 9.50 0.63
N LEU A 134 -18.12 10.09 0.19
CA LEU A 134 -18.17 10.77 -1.10
C LEU A 134 -17.14 11.91 -1.22
N SER A 135 -16.91 12.65 -0.14
CA SER A 135 -15.88 13.70 -0.06
C SER A 135 -14.49 13.17 -0.37
N GLU A 136 -14.14 12.00 0.16
CA GLU A 136 -12.83 11.38 -0.02
C GLU A 136 -12.66 10.78 -1.42
N ILE A 137 -13.76 10.30 -2.01
CA ILE A 137 -13.80 9.89 -3.42
C ILE A 137 -13.52 11.10 -4.31
N VAL A 138 -14.21 12.22 -4.09
CA VAL A 138 -14.01 13.48 -4.83
C VAL A 138 -12.56 13.96 -4.68
N GLU A 139 -12.03 14.00 -3.45
CA GLU A 139 -10.63 14.38 -3.23
C GLU A 139 -9.64 13.48 -3.97
N ALA A 140 -9.96 12.20 -4.12
CA ALA A 140 -9.10 11.27 -4.86
C ALA A 140 -9.17 11.49 -6.37
N VAL A 141 -10.35 11.82 -6.92
CA VAL A 141 -10.53 12.23 -8.32
C VAL A 141 -9.77 13.52 -8.60
N ASP A 142 -10.00 14.56 -7.78
CA ASP A 142 -9.37 15.88 -7.93
C ASP A 142 -7.84 15.77 -7.92
N ALA A 143 -7.29 14.91 -7.05
CA ALA A 143 -5.86 14.66 -7.00
C ALA A 143 -5.33 14.03 -8.31
N THR A 144 -6.07 13.07 -8.90
CA THR A 144 -5.67 12.46 -10.17
C THR A 144 -5.82 13.43 -11.35
N ASP A 145 -6.85 14.26 -11.37
CA ASP A 145 -7.08 15.25 -12.43
C ASP A 145 -6.05 16.38 -12.39
N ALA A 146 -5.68 16.84 -11.19
CA ALA A 146 -4.60 17.82 -11.02
C ALA A 146 -3.25 17.28 -11.53
N ASP A 147 -2.95 16.01 -11.26
CA ASP A 147 -1.74 15.35 -11.78
C ASP A 147 -1.78 15.27 -13.32
N LEU A 148 -2.92 14.91 -13.92
CA LEU A 148 -3.10 14.87 -15.38
C LEU A 148 -2.90 16.25 -16.03
N ALA A 149 -3.53 17.29 -15.47
CA ALA A 149 -3.40 18.66 -15.96
C ALA A 149 -1.94 19.16 -15.88
N HIS A 150 -1.20 18.75 -14.84
CA HIS A 150 0.22 19.07 -14.73
C HIS A 150 1.06 18.39 -15.82
N VAL A 151 0.79 17.11 -16.13
CA VAL A 151 1.45 16.39 -17.21
C VAL A 151 1.12 17.02 -18.57
N ASP A 152 -0.15 17.31 -18.85
CA ASP A 152 -0.57 17.94 -20.11
C ASP A 152 0.03 19.34 -20.28
N GLY A 153 0.17 20.11 -19.19
CA GLY A 153 0.85 21.41 -19.22
C GLY A 153 2.36 21.31 -19.44
N ALA A 154 3.00 20.22 -18.98
CA ALA A 154 4.41 19.94 -19.26
C ALA A 154 4.64 19.41 -20.70
N VAL A 155 3.60 18.84 -21.32
CA VAL A 155 3.57 18.45 -22.72
C VAL A 155 3.01 19.63 -23.55
N GLU A 156 3.79 20.70 -23.70
CA GLU A 156 3.41 21.82 -24.57
C GLU A 156 3.11 21.32 -26.01
N PRO A 157 2.05 21.81 -26.70
CA PRO A 157 1.50 21.20 -27.92
C PRO A 157 2.27 21.50 -29.22
N ASN A 158 3.59 21.69 -29.17
CA ASN A 158 4.35 22.21 -30.32
C ASN A 158 5.33 21.19 -30.93
N GLY A 159 4.78 20.18 -31.61
CA GLY A 159 5.42 19.64 -32.80
C GLY A 159 4.94 20.43 -34.02
N PRO A 160 5.81 20.93 -34.91
CA PRO A 160 5.37 21.72 -36.05
C PRO A 160 4.43 20.87 -36.92
N ARG A 161 3.18 21.35 -37.10
CA ARG A 161 2.25 20.76 -38.07
C ARG A 161 2.91 20.82 -39.45
N ARG A 162 3.41 19.67 -39.94
CA ARG A 162 3.83 19.54 -41.34
C ARG A 162 2.61 19.87 -42.19
N ARG A 163 2.71 20.95 -42.97
CA ARG A 163 1.71 21.30 -43.98
C ARG A 163 1.62 20.09 -44.94
N PRO A 164 0.40 19.60 -45.29
CA PRO A 164 0.27 18.57 -46.32
C PRO A 164 0.99 19.03 -47.59
N PRO A 165 1.65 18.13 -48.34
CA PRO A 165 2.23 18.50 -49.63
C PRO A 165 1.15 19.09 -50.52
N GLU A 166 1.44 20.26 -51.08
CA GLU A 166 0.57 20.97 -52.01
C GLU A 166 0.43 20.11 -53.28
N PRO A 167 -0.80 19.83 -53.77
CA PRO A 167 -0.97 19.01 -54.95
C PRO A 167 -0.42 19.75 -56.18
N ASP A 168 0.45 19.07 -56.93
CA ASP A 168 1.04 19.58 -58.17
C ASP A 168 -0.06 20.04 -59.14
N SER A 169 0.02 21.30 -59.57
CA SER A 169 -0.86 21.88 -60.56
C SER A 169 -0.62 21.24 -61.94
N PRO A 170 -1.66 20.80 -62.66
CA PRO A 170 -1.48 20.28 -64.02
C PRO A 170 -1.30 21.44 -65.00
N THR A 171 -0.16 21.45 -65.70
CA THR A 171 0.03 22.13 -67.00
C THR A 171 -0.65 21.38 -68.13
#